data_AF-A0A914D0Y0-F1
#
_entry.id   AF-A0A914D0Y0-F1
#
_cell.length_a   1.000
_cell.length_b   1.000
_cell.length_c   1.000
_cell.angle_alpha   90.00
_cell.angle_beta   90.00
_cell.angle_gamma   90.00
#
_symmetry.space_group_name_H-M   'P 1'
#
loop_
_entity.id
_entity.type
_entity.pdbx_description
1 polymer ?
#
loop_
_entity_poly.entity_id
_entity_poly.type
_entity_poly.pdbx_seq_one_letter_code
_entity_poly.pdbx_strand_id
1 'polypeptide(L)'
;MKAYEKDGLLILRPAVKFFQPDDLDYDPNSHNEWNNQDVTYNSCLYEFKDSAEFIMIADWDDVLVPKHHRNYFDELMWLNQLYPSAAAFVFSRPHSTLYT
;
A
#
# COMPACT_ATOMS: atom_id res chain seq x y z
N MET A 1 4.11 14.15 -3.45
CA MET A 1 2.68 13.73 -3.48
C MET A 1 1.86 14.56 -4.45
N LYS A 2 1.52 15.84 -4.17
CA LYS A 2 0.68 16.67 -5.07
C LYS A 2 1.19 16.83 -6.52
N ALA A 3 2.50 16.87 -6.72
CA ALA A 3 3.08 16.91 -8.07
C ALA A 3 2.75 15.64 -8.88
N TYR A 4 2.89 14.46 -8.27
CA TYR A 4 2.56 13.18 -8.88
C TYR A 4 1.06 13.00 -9.11
N GLU A 5 0.21 13.56 -8.23
CA GLU A 5 -1.24 13.60 -8.45
C GLU A 5 -1.59 14.44 -9.68
N LYS A 6 -0.95 15.60 -9.84
CA LYS A 6 -1.11 16.45 -11.03
C LYS A 6 -0.70 15.74 -12.33
N ASP A 7 0.34 14.90 -12.25
CA ASP A 7 0.82 14.10 -13.38
C ASP A 7 -0.03 12.82 -13.62
N GLY A 8 -1.09 12.60 -12.83
CA GLY A 8 -1.98 11.45 -12.95
C GLY A 8 -1.36 10.11 -12.51
N LEU A 9 -0.23 10.16 -11.78
CA LEU A 9 0.51 8.98 -11.34
C LEU A 9 -0.01 8.40 -10.02
N LEU A 10 -0.74 9.19 -9.24
CA LEU A 10 -1.36 8.75 -7.99
C LEU A 10 -2.67 9.50 -7.74
N ILE A 11 -3.53 8.91 -6.91
CA ILE A 11 -4.76 9.54 -6.42
C ILE A 11 -4.62 9.70 -4.90
N LEU A 12 -4.72 10.93 -4.38
CA LEU A 12 -4.72 11.15 -2.93
C LEU A 12 -6.16 11.08 -2.40
N ARG A 13 -6.37 10.28 -1.35
CA ARG A 13 -7.62 10.27 -0.59
C ARG A 13 -7.37 10.96 0.76
N PRO A 14 -8.11 12.03 1.09
CA PRO A 14 -7.92 12.73 2.36
C PRO A 14 -8.44 11.86 3.51
N ALA A 15 -7.64 11.76 4.57
CA ALA A 15 -8.05 11.14 5.82
C ALA A 15 -9.08 12.02 6.55
N VAL A 16 -10.01 11.38 7.24
CA VAL A 16 -10.91 12.06 8.18
C VAL A 16 -10.15 12.30 9.47
N LYS A 17 -10.25 13.50 10.05
CA LYS A 17 -9.76 13.81 11.39
C LYS A 17 -10.88 14.43 12.20
N PHE A 18 -11.20 13.84 13.35
CA PHE A 18 -12.22 14.37 14.24
C PHE A 18 -11.69 15.60 14.98
N PHE A 19 -12.54 16.60 15.17
CA PHE A 19 -12.27 17.69 16.09
C PHE A 19 -12.14 17.14 17.52
N GLN A 20 -11.11 17.57 18.23
CA GLN A 20 -10.87 17.21 19.62
C GLN A 20 -10.97 18.48 20.47
N PRO A 21 -12.06 18.65 21.24
CA PRO A 21 -12.18 19.71 22.24
C PRO A 21 -11.11 19.58 23.34
N ASP A 22 -10.71 20.71 23.93
CA ASP A 22 -9.72 20.75 25.02
C ASP A 22 -10.22 20.06 26.31
N ASP A 23 -11.54 20.00 26.50
CA ASP A 23 -12.22 19.41 27.67
C ASP A 23 -12.59 17.93 27.48
N LEU A 24 -12.23 17.32 26.35
CA LEU A 24 -12.51 15.91 26.08
C LEU A 24 -11.54 15.02 26.87
N ASP A 25 -12.08 14.07 27.63
CA ASP A 25 -11.33 13.17 28.50
C ASP A 25 -10.71 11.96 27.76
N TYR A 26 -10.90 11.87 26.45
CA TYR A 26 -10.29 10.88 25.57
C TYR A 26 -9.85 11.47 24.23
N ASP A 27 -8.94 10.78 23.52
CA ASP A 27 -8.56 11.14 22.16
C ASP A 27 -9.50 10.48 21.13
N PRO A 28 -10.35 11.25 20.43
CA PRO A 28 -11.28 10.71 19.43
C PRO A 28 -10.56 10.23 18.16
N ASN A 29 -9.27 10.57 18.01
CA ASN A 29 -8.43 10.16 16.89
C ASN A 29 -7.49 8.99 17.23
N SER A 30 -7.52 8.46 18.45
CA SER A 30 -6.63 7.38 18.93
C SER A 30 -6.57 6.14 18.03
N HIS A 31 -7.67 5.80 17.37
CA HIS A 31 -7.79 4.67 16.43
C HIS A 31 -8.04 5.13 14.98
N ASN A 32 -8.13 6.43 14.77
CA ASN A 32 -8.60 6.99 13.51
C ASN A 32 -7.57 6.84 12.39
N GLU A 33 -6.29 6.79 12.73
CA GLU A 33 -5.22 6.54 11.76
C GLU A 33 -5.38 5.16 11.09
N TRP A 34 -5.46 4.08 11.88
CA TRP A 34 -5.77 2.73 11.39
C TRP A 34 -7.08 2.65 10.60
N ASN A 35 -8.15 3.27 11.12
CA ASN A 35 -9.45 3.27 10.42
C ASN A 35 -9.36 3.96 9.05
N ASN A 36 -8.58 5.03 8.92
CA ASN A 36 -8.37 5.70 7.64
C ASN A 36 -7.60 4.81 6.65
N GLN A 37 -6.64 4.02 7.13
CA GLN A 37 -5.94 3.04 6.30
C GLN A 37 -6.91 1.96 5.79
N ASP A 38 -7.70 1.36 6.69
CA ASP A 38 -8.69 0.34 6.33
C ASP A 38 -9.70 0.83 5.29
N VAL A 39 -10.20 2.06 5.46
CA VAL A 39 -11.11 2.69 4.48
C VAL A 39 -10.42 2.86 3.12
N THR A 40 -9.14 3.23 3.11
CA THR A 40 -8.37 3.41 1.89
C THR A 40 -8.15 2.08 1.17
N TYR A 41 -7.78 1.03 1.91
CA TYR A 41 -7.60 -0.32 1.37
C TYR A 41 -8.88 -0.88 0.75
N ASN A 42 -10.00 -0.76 1.47
CA ASN A 42 -11.31 -1.20 0.97
C ASN A 42 -11.76 -0.38 -0.24
N SER A 43 -11.57 0.94 -0.21
CA SER A 43 -11.95 1.82 -1.32
C SER A 43 -11.17 1.48 -2.60
N CYS A 44 -9.85 1.26 -2.49
CA CYS A 44 -9.01 0.79 -3.59
C CYS A 44 -9.55 -0.53 -4.16
N LEU A 45 -9.85 -1.50 -3.29
CA LEU A 45 -10.40 -2.79 -3.73
C LEU A 45 -11.73 -2.60 -4.47
N TYR A 46 -12.69 -1.84 -3.92
CA TYR A 46 -13.99 -1.65 -4.57
C TYR A 46 -13.90 -0.92 -5.90
N GLU A 47 -13.01 0.06 -6.02
CA GLU A 47 -12.82 0.85 -7.25
C GLU A 47 -12.16 0.04 -8.37
N PHE A 48 -11.23 -0.85 -8.03
CA PHE A 48 -10.39 -1.54 -9.02
C PHE A 48 -10.60 -3.05 -9.15
N LYS A 49 -11.38 -3.70 -8.27
CA LYS A 49 -11.57 -5.18 -8.27
C LYS A 49 -12.02 -5.77 -9.61
N ASP A 50 -12.76 -4.99 -10.42
CA ASP A 50 -13.32 -5.46 -11.69
C ASP A 50 -12.54 -4.93 -12.91
N SER A 51 -11.59 -4.01 -12.71
CA SER A 51 -10.85 -3.34 -13.78
C SER A 51 -9.34 -3.59 -13.76
N ALA A 52 -8.80 -4.10 -12.66
CA ALA A 52 -7.39 -4.44 -12.52
C ALA A 52 -7.17 -5.96 -12.55
N GLU A 53 -6.17 -6.40 -13.32
CA GLU A 53 -5.68 -7.79 -13.30
C GLU A 53 -4.86 -8.09 -12.03
N PHE A 54 -4.36 -7.05 -11.37
CA PHE A 54 -3.50 -7.14 -10.20
C PHE A 54 -3.67 -5.92 -9.30
N ILE A 55 -3.84 -6.16 -8.00
CA ILE A 55 -3.93 -5.13 -6.96
C ILE A 55 -2.90 -5.47 -5.89
N MET A 56 -2.13 -4.47 -5.47
CA MET A 56 -1.19 -4.56 -4.36
C MET A 56 -1.61 -3.58 -3.27
N ILE A 57 -1.68 -4.06 -2.03
CA ILE A 57 -1.77 -3.24 -0.84
C ILE A 57 -0.41 -3.30 -0.18
N ALA A 58 0.29 -2.17 -0.14
CA ALA A 58 1.63 -2.05 0.42
C ALA A 58 1.76 -0.71 1.12
N ASP A 59 2.61 -0.67 2.14
CA ASP A 59 2.99 0.57 2.78
C ASP A 59 3.90 1.39 1.85
N TRP A 60 3.76 2.71 1.92
CA TRP A 60 4.43 3.62 0.98
C TRP A 60 5.95 3.66 1.16
N ASP A 61 6.47 3.20 2.30
CA ASP A 61 7.88 3.06 2.63
C ASP A 61 8.44 1.65 2.37
N ASP A 62 7.59 0.70 1.97
CA ASP A 62 8.00 -0.64 1.55
C ASP A 62 8.21 -0.70 0.03
N VAL A 63 9.39 -1.16 -0.38
CA VAL A 63 9.74 -1.36 -1.79
C VAL A 63 10.16 -2.81 -2.00
N LEU A 64 9.33 -3.55 -2.74
CA LEU A 64 9.69 -4.87 -3.23
C LEU A 64 10.57 -4.71 -4.48
N VAL A 65 11.69 -5.43 -4.53
CA VAL A 65 12.58 -5.41 -5.69
C VAL A 65 12.45 -6.75 -6.42
N PRO A 66 11.83 -6.79 -7.62
CA PRO A 66 11.76 -7.99 -8.45
C PRO A 66 13.16 -8.53 -8.76
N LYS A 67 13.30 -9.85 -8.76
CA LYS A 67 14.58 -10.50 -9.05
C LYS A 67 14.69 -10.96 -10.50
N HIS A 68 13.57 -11.31 -11.15
CA HIS A 68 13.59 -11.93 -12.47
C HIS A 68 12.93 -11.06 -13.54
N HIS A 69 11.93 -10.25 -13.18
CA HIS A 69 11.18 -9.40 -14.09
C HIS A 69 11.34 -7.90 -13.78
N ARG A 70 10.79 -7.04 -14.65
CA ARG A 70 10.94 -5.58 -14.56
C ARG A 70 9.82 -4.86 -13.79
N ASN A 71 8.73 -5.56 -13.47
CA ASN A 71 7.60 -5.01 -12.75
C ASN A 71 7.01 -6.06 -11.80
N TYR A 72 6.17 -5.61 -10.85
CA TYR A 72 5.61 -6.48 -9.80
C TYR A 72 4.62 -7.51 -10.36
N PHE A 73 3.85 -7.15 -11.37
CA PHE A 73 2.85 -8.03 -11.98
C PHE A 73 3.51 -9.28 -12.59
N ASP A 74 4.49 -9.09 -13.47
CA ASP A 74 5.18 -10.19 -14.14
C ASP A 74 5.94 -11.08 -13.14
N GLU A 75 6.59 -10.49 -12.13
CA GLU A 75 7.32 -11.24 -11.11
C GLU A 75 6.38 -12.13 -10.29
N LEU A 76 5.26 -11.59 -9.83
CA LEU A 76 4.31 -12.31 -8.98
C LEU A 76 3.51 -13.35 -9.77
N MET A 77 3.14 -13.04 -11.01
CA MET A 77 2.48 -14.02 -11.90
C MET A 77 3.40 -15.18 -12.24
N TRP A 78 4.68 -14.91 -12.51
CA TRP A 78 5.68 -15.96 -12.73
C TRP A 78 5.89 -16.83 -11.47
N LEU A 79 6.00 -16.23 -10.28
CA LEU A 79 6.11 -16.97 -9.02
C LEU A 79 4.87 -17.86 -8.77
N ASN A 80 3.67 -17.33 -9.01
CA ASN A 80 2.42 -18.07 -8.86
C ASN A 80 2.33 -19.25 -9.84
N GLN A 81 2.82 -19.10 -11.08
CA GLN A 81 2.88 -20.21 -12.04
C GLN A 81 3.88 -21.30 -11.63
N LEU A 82 5.02 -20.93 -11.08
CA LEU A 82 6.03 -21.88 -10.60
C LEU A 82 5.59 -22.62 -9.34
N TYR A 83 4.87 -21.94 -8.45
CA TYR A 83 4.48 -22.47 -7.15
C TYR A 83 2.98 -22.23 -6.89
N PRO A 84 2.08 -22.90 -7.63
CA PRO A 84 0.63 -22.61 -7.61
C PRO A 84 -0.06 -22.96 -6.28
N SER A 85 0.59 -23.68 -5.39
CA SER A 85 0.09 -24.03 -4.05
C SER A 85 0.75 -23.21 -2.93
N ALA A 86 1.66 -22.30 -3.26
CA ALA A 86 2.30 -21.45 -2.26
C ALA A 86 1.29 -20.42 -1.72
N ALA A 87 1.18 -20.33 -0.40
CA ALA A 87 0.34 -19.33 0.25
C ALA A 87 1.00 -17.95 0.32
N ALA A 88 2.33 -17.88 0.22
CA ALA A 88 3.09 -16.64 0.29
C ALA A 88 4.48 -16.79 -0.35
N PHE A 89 5.04 -15.65 -0.78
CA PHE A 89 6.42 -15.51 -1.24
C PHE A 89 7.18 -14.56 -0.32
N VAL A 90 8.43 -14.90 0.00
CA VAL A 90 9.28 -14.08 0.86
C VAL A 90 10.39 -13.44 0.03
N PHE A 91 10.42 -12.11 0.01
CA PHE A 91 11.48 -11.34 -0.63
C PHE A 91 12.62 -11.09 0.36
N SER A 92 13.85 -11.35 -0.08
CA SER A 92 15.03 -11.10 0.75
C SER A 92 15.28 -9.60 0.87
N ARG A 93 15.44 -9.09 2.10
CA ARG A 93 15.84 -7.70 2.33
C ARG A 93 17.31 -7.51 1.96
N PRO A 94 17.66 -6.66 0.98
CA PRO A 94 19.06 -6.41 0.65
C PRO A 94 19.72 -5.61 1.79
N HIS A 95 21.01 -5.87 2.01
CA HIS A 95 21.81 -5.13 2.97
C HIS A 95 22.14 -3.76 2.40
N SER A 96 21.51 -2.70 2.89
CA SER A 96 21.84 -1.32 2.53
C SER A 96 22.92 -0.78 3.45
N THR A 97 24.04 -0.33 2.86
CA THR A 97 25.09 0.40 3.58
C THR A 97 24.87 1.89 3.31
N LEU A 98 24.56 2.64 4.36
CA LEU A 98 24.46 4.10 4.26
C LEU A 98 25.87 4.68 4.34
N TYR A 99 26.34 5.25 3.23
CA TYR A 99 27.52 6.10 3.26
C TYR A 99 27.06 7.49 3.70
N THR A 100 27.60 7.94 4.85
CA THR A 100 27.34 9.29 5.41
C THR A 100 28.57 10.16 5.21
#